data_AF-A0A7L2PYP4-F1
#
_entry.id   AF-A0A7L2PYP4-F1
#
_cell.length_a   1.000
_cell.length_b   1.000
_cell.length_c   1.000
_cell.angle_alpha   90.00
_cell.angle_beta   90.00
_cell.angle_gamma   90.00
#
_symmetry.space_group_name_H-M   'P 1'
#
loop_
_entity.id
_entity.type
_entity.pdbx_description
1 polymer ?
#
loop_
_entity_poly.entity_id
_entity_poly.type
_entity_poly.pdbx_seq_one_letter_code
_entity_poly.pdbx_strand_id
1 'polypeptide(L)'
;SLGGGTFLGLCCLLTGCETFEEALEMAAKGDSTNVDKLVKDIYGGDYERFGLQGSAVASSFGHMMSKEKRDSISKEDLARATLVTITNNIGSIARMCALNE
;
A
#
# COMPACT_ATOMS: atom_id res chain seq x y z
N SER A 1 14.28 7.35 4.63
CA SER A 1 13.92 8.21 3.47
C SER A 1 12.48 8.03 3.04
N LEU A 2 11.82 6.90 3.32
CA LEU A 2 10.38 6.72 3.08
C LEU A 2 9.57 7.56 4.08
N GLY A 3 8.87 8.58 3.59
CA GLY A 3 8.15 9.55 4.42
C GLY A 3 7.11 10.32 3.63
N GLY A 4 6.65 11.46 4.16
CA GLY A 4 5.61 12.28 3.53
C GLY A 4 5.94 12.72 2.09
N GLY A 5 7.21 13.07 1.83
CA GLY A 5 7.67 13.41 0.47
C GLY A 5 7.61 12.23 -0.50
N THR A 6 7.82 10.99 -0.02
CA THR A 6 7.68 9.79 -0.86
C THR A 6 6.21 9.53 -1.19
N PHE A 7 5.32 9.67 -0.19
CA PHE A 7 3.88 9.54 -0.42
C PHE A 7 3.40 10.55 -1.46
N LEU A 8 3.66 11.85 -1.25
CA LEU A 8 3.19 12.89 -2.14
C LEU A 8 3.79 12.76 -3.54
N GLY A 9 5.12 12.59 -3.64
CA GLY A 9 5.79 12.46 -4.94
C GLY A 9 5.31 11.28 -5.78
N LEU A 10 5.09 10.11 -5.15
CA LEU A 10 4.53 8.95 -5.85
C LEU A 10 3.06 9.16 -6.23
N CYS A 11 2.24 9.76 -5.36
CA CYS A 11 0.87 10.10 -5.70
C CYS A 11 0.81 11.05 -6.90
N CYS A 12 1.64 12.09 -6.96
CA CYS A 12 1.71 12.98 -8.11
C CYS A 12 2.04 12.21 -9.41
N LEU A 13 3.03 11.31 -9.37
CA LEU A 13 3.44 10.54 -10.54
C LEU A 13 2.39 9.52 -11.00
N LEU A 14 1.71 8.85 -10.06
CA LEU A 14 0.83 7.73 -10.36
C LEU A 14 -0.62 8.14 -10.62
N THR A 15 -1.04 9.28 -10.08
CA THR A 15 -2.44 9.73 -10.10
C THR A 15 -2.62 11.06 -10.82
N GLY A 16 -1.57 11.87 -10.89
CA GLY A 16 -1.63 13.24 -11.40
C GLY A 16 -2.18 14.26 -10.42
N CYS A 17 -2.36 13.92 -9.13
CA CYS A 17 -2.72 14.91 -8.11
C CYS A 17 -1.63 15.98 -7.97
N GLU A 18 -2.03 17.20 -7.64
CA GLU A 18 -1.12 18.35 -7.54
C GLU A 18 -0.88 18.79 -6.10
N THR A 19 -1.78 18.41 -5.18
CA THR A 19 -1.73 18.81 -3.76
C THR A 19 -1.76 17.62 -2.83
N PHE A 20 -1.31 17.84 -1.60
CA PHE A 20 -1.35 16.82 -0.56
C PHE A 20 -2.79 16.46 -0.17
N GLU A 21 -3.67 17.47 -0.09
CA GLU A 21 -5.08 17.32 0.22
C GLU A 21 -5.79 16.48 -0.83
N GLU A 22 -5.53 16.72 -2.12
CA GLU A 22 -6.07 15.91 -3.21
C GLU A 22 -5.58 14.46 -3.13
N ALA A 23 -4.28 14.24 -2.87
CA ALA A 23 -3.75 12.89 -2.69
C ALA A 23 -4.45 12.13 -1.55
N LEU A 24 -4.76 12.81 -0.43
CA LEU A 24 -5.52 12.22 0.67
C LEU A 24 -6.98 11.97 0.31
N GLU A 25 -7.62 12.89 -0.41
CA GLU A 25 -9.01 12.72 -0.87
C GLU A 25 -9.14 11.52 -1.82
N MET A 26 -8.19 11.36 -2.74
CA MET A 26 -8.11 10.19 -3.63
C MET A 26 -7.89 8.90 -2.82
N ALA A 27 -6.94 8.91 -1.89
CA ALA A 27 -6.65 7.75 -1.04
C ALA A 27 -7.87 7.33 -0.19
N ALA A 28 -8.67 8.28 0.28
CA ALA A 28 -9.88 8.01 1.04
C ALA A 28 -10.96 7.24 0.23
N LYS A 29 -10.96 7.40 -1.10
CA LYS A 29 -11.92 6.76 -2.01
C LYS A 29 -11.43 5.43 -2.57
N GLY A 30 -10.14 5.15 -2.52
CA GLY A 30 -9.54 3.95 -3.10
C GLY A 30 -9.53 2.73 -2.18
N ASP A 31 -9.25 1.56 -2.77
CA ASP A 31 -9.00 0.29 -2.11
C ASP A 31 -7.61 -0.24 -2.48
N SER A 32 -6.69 -0.26 -1.51
CA SER A 32 -5.32 -0.73 -1.74
C SER A 32 -5.24 -2.21 -2.11
N THR A 33 -6.25 -3.02 -1.78
CA THR A 33 -6.23 -4.47 -2.06
C THR A 33 -6.33 -4.81 -3.56
N ASN A 34 -6.74 -3.84 -4.39
CA ASN A 34 -6.69 -3.95 -5.84
C ASN A 34 -5.25 -3.83 -6.39
N VAL A 35 -4.36 -3.17 -5.64
CA VAL A 35 -2.98 -2.84 -6.03
C VAL A 35 -1.96 -3.73 -5.33
N ASP A 36 -2.18 -4.00 -4.05
CA ASP A 36 -1.32 -4.77 -3.17
C ASP A 36 -1.61 -6.27 -3.27
N LYS A 37 -0.56 -7.08 -3.23
CA LYS A 37 -0.70 -8.53 -3.11
C LYS A 37 -0.77 -8.92 -1.63
N LEU A 38 -1.83 -9.60 -1.25
CA LEU A 38 -2.11 -10.02 0.11
C LEU A 38 -1.55 -11.43 0.38
N VAL A 39 -1.42 -11.80 1.65
CA VAL A 39 -0.98 -13.15 2.06
C VAL A 39 -1.87 -14.23 1.44
N LYS A 40 -3.19 -14.01 1.44
CA LYS A 40 -4.15 -14.94 0.82
C LYS A 40 -3.97 -15.08 -0.70
N ASP A 41 -3.41 -14.08 -1.38
CA ASP A 41 -3.16 -14.16 -2.82
C ASP A 41 -1.97 -15.09 -3.15
N ILE A 42 -1.14 -15.40 -2.15
CA ILE A 42 0.01 -16.30 -2.25
C ILE A 42 -0.33 -17.68 -1.69
N TYR A 43 -0.99 -17.71 -0.52
CA TYR A 43 -1.21 -18.94 0.25
C TYR A 43 -2.65 -19.47 0.20
N GLY A 44 -3.59 -18.75 -0.44
CA GLY A 44 -5.01 -19.13 -0.48
C GLY A 44 -5.79 -18.90 0.81
N GLY A 45 -5.17 -18.30 1.83
CA GLY A 45 -5.74 -18.06 3.16
C GLY A 45 -4.72 -17.42 4.11
N ASP A 46 -4.85 -17.69 5.40
CA ASP A 46 -3.86 -17.29 6.41
C ASP A 46 -2.58 -18.11 6.27
N TYR A 47 -1.44 -17.52 6.61
CA TYR A 47 -0.18 -18.25 6.79
C TYR A 47 0.02 -18.56 8.29
N GLU A 48 -0.66 -19.62 8.73
CA GLU A 48 -0.81 -20.00 10.14
C GLU A 48 0.52 -20.20 10.87
N ARG A 49 1.54 -20.76 10.20
CA ARG A 49 2.84 -21.09 10.80
C ARG A 49 3.50 -19.89 11.51
N PHE A 50 3.30 -18.69 10.97
CA PHE A 50 3.86 -17.45 11.53
C PHE A 50 2.77 -16.46 11.97
N GLY A 51 1.50 -16.90 12.01
CA GLY A 51 0.37 -16.06 12.40
C GLY A 51 0.11 -14.87 11.47
N LEU A 52 0.43 -14.98 10.17
CA LEU A 52 0.15 -13.90 9.22
C LEU A 52 -1.26 -14.05 8.66
N GLN A 53 -2.12 -13.08 8.95
CA GLN A 53 -3.50 -13.05 8.44
C GLN A 53 -3.51 -12.94 6.91
N GLY A 54 -4.46 -13.61 6.26
CA GLY A 54 -4.63 -13.60 4.81
C GLY A 54 -4.92 -12.22 4.23
N SER A 55 -5.50 -11.32 5.02
CA SER A 55 -5.74 -9.91 4.69
C SER A 55 -4.50 -9.02 4.79
N ALA A 56 -3.41 -9.50 5.40
CA ALA A 56 -2.18 -8.73 5.51
C ALA A 56 -1.52 -8.54 4.13
N VAL A 57 -0.93 -7.36 3.90
CA VAL A 57 -0.15 -7.10 2.70
C VAL A 57 1.12 -7.95 2.74
N ALA A 58 1.27 -8.83 1.75
CA ALA A 58 2.50 -9.60 1.55
C ALA A 58 3.50 -8.87 0.65
N SER A 59 3.00 -8.13 -0.34
CA SER A 59 3.81 -7.31 -1.24
C SER A 59 3.03 -6.08 -1.69
N SER A 60 3.47 -4.91 -1.21
CA SER A 60 2.98 -3.61 -1.67
C SER A 60 3.17 -3.46 -3.19
N PHE A 61 2.13 -2.98 -3.89
CA PHE A 61 2.07 -2.91 -5.35
C PHE A 61 2.27 -4.25 -6.09
N GLY A 62 2.15 -5.37 -5.38
CA GLY A 62 2.46 -6.70 -5.92
C GLY A 62 1.57 -7.17 -7.06
N HIS A 63 0.36 -6.61 -7.23
CA HIS A 63 -0.50 -6.88 -8.39
C HIS A 63 -0.10 -6.08 -9.62
N MET A 64 0.66 -4.99 -9.47
CA MET A 64 1.03 -4.09 -10.57
C MET A 64 2.02 -4.69 -11.55
N MET A 65 2.53 -5.90 -11.31
CA MET A 65 3.29 -6.66 -12.31
C MET A 65 2.39 -7.19 -13.45
N SER A 66 1.11 -7.45 -13.16
CA SER A 66 0.14 -7.92 -14.16
C SER A 66 -0.42 -6.74 -14.96
N LYS A 67 -0.36 -6.86 -16.30
CA LYS A 67 -0.96 -5.85 -17.19
C LYS A 67 -2.47 -5.75 -16.97
N GLU A 68 -3.16 -6.89 -16.92
CA GLU A 68 -4.61 -6.94 -16.69
C GLU A 68 -5.02 -6.23 -15.40
N LYS A 69 -4.27 -6.45 -14.31
CA LYS A 69 -4.52 -5.76 -13.04
C LYS A 69 -4.32 -4.26 -13.19
N ARG A 70 -3.21 -3.82 -13.81
CA ARG A 70 -2.95 -2.39 -14.08
C ARG A 70 -4.06 -1.73 -14.89
N ASP A 71 -4.63 -2.44 -15.86
CA ASP A 71 -5.70 -1.92 -16.72
C ASP A 71 -7.06 -1.82 -15.99
N SER A 72 -7.21 -2.48 -14.83
CA SER A 72 -8.46 -2.54 -14.06
C SER A 72 -8.54 -1.62 -12.84
N ILE A 73 -7.41 -1.03 -12.41
CA ILE A 73 -7.34 -0.23 -11.18
C ILE A 73 -7.65 1.24 -11.42
N SER A 74 -8.15 1.90 -10.39
CA SER A 74 -8.36 3.35 -10.37
C SER A 74 -7.12 4.11 -9.88
N LYS A 75 -7.10 5.42 -10.09
CA LYS A 75 -6.06 6.29 -9.53
C LYS A 75 -6.18 6.39 -8.00
N GLU A 76 -7.41 6.35 -7.50
CA GLU A 76 -7.75 6.34 -6.09
C GLU A 76 -7.15 5.11 -5.39
N ASP A 77 -7.21 3.93 -6.04
CA ASP A 77 -6.58 2.71 -5.53
C ASP A 77 -5.05 2.89 -5.39
N LEU A 78 -4.40 3.52 -6.38
CA LEU A 78 -2.97 3.82 -6.33
C LEU A 78 -2.61 4.82 -5.22
N ALA A 79 -3.42 5.88 -5.05
CA ALA A 79 -3.25 6.82 -3.95
C ALA A 79 -3.37 6.10 -2.59
N ARG A 80 -4.38 5.24 -2.44
CA ARG A 80 -4.60 4.46 -1.22
C ARG A 80 -3.46 3.47 -0.95
N ALA A 81 -3.01 2.74 -1.96
CA ALA A 81 -1.89 1.81 -1.83
C ALA A 81 -0.57 2.52 -1.47
N THR A 82 -0.33 3.69 -2.04
CA THR A 82 0.83 4.54 -1.69
C THR A 82 0.77 4.96 -0.23
N LEU A 83 -0.39 5.46 0.23
CA LEU A 83 -0.60 5.87 1.62
C LEU A 83 -0.39 4.70 2.60
N VAL A 84 -1.00 3.55 2.32
CA VAL A 84 -0.90 2.34 3.15
C VAL A 84 0.55 1.85 3.22
N THR A 85 1.24 1.77 2.09
CA THR A 85 2.63 1.29 2.02
C THR A 85 3.57 2.14 2.84
N ILE A 86 3.53 3.46 2.66
CA ILE A 86 4.43 4.38 3.36
C ILE A 86 4.10 4.41 4.86
N THR A 87 2.82 4.51 5.22
CA THR A 87 2.40 4.58 6.62
C THR A 87 2.73 3.29 7.38
N ASN A 88 2.45 2.12 6.80
CA ASN A 88 2.75 0.84 7.44
C ASN A 88 4.25 0.59 7.57
N ASN A 89 5.05 1.02 6.59
CA ASN A 89 6.51 0.92 6.70
C ASN A 89 7.05 1.75 7.87
N ILE A 90 6.58 3.00 8.00
CA ILE A 90 6.93 3.88 9.12
C ILE A 90 6.51 3.24 10.45
N GLY A 91 5.26 2.78 10.54
CA GLY A 91 4.72 2.13 11.74
C GLY A 91 5.50 0.89 12.14
N SER A 92 5.92 0.07 11.17
CA SER A 92 6.74 -1.12 11.44
C SER A 92 8.12 -0.75 11.98
N ILE A 93 8.78 0.28 11.45
CA ILE A 93 10.07 0.75 11.95
C ILE A 93 9.92 1.33 13.36
N ALA A 94 8.91 2.17 13.58
CA ALA A 94 8.63 2.74 14.89
C ALA A 94 8.38 1.63 15.94
N ARG A 95 7.62 0.59 15.59
CA ARG A 95 7.39 -0.57 16.45
C ARG A 95 8.69 -1.31 16.78
N MET A 96 9.58 -1.51 15.80
CA MET A 96 10.87 -2.16 16.04
C MET A 96 11.77 -1.31 16.96
N CYS A 97 11.79 0.01 16.79
CA CYS A 97 12.53 0.90 17.68
C CYS A 97 11.98 0.84 19.11
N ALA A 98 10.65 0.92 19.28
CA ALA A 98 10.02 0.90 20.61
C ALA A 98 10.20 -0.42 21.38
N LEU A 99 10.43 -1.54 20.67
CA LEU A 99 10.70 -2.85 21.31
C LEU A 99 12.19 -3.11 21.57
N ASN A 100 13.06 -2.29 20.98
CA ASN A 100 14.51 -2.39 21.17
C ASN A 100 15.02 -1.41 22.24
N GLU A 101 14.14 -0.61 22.85
CA GLU A 101 14.37 0.15 24.09
C GLU A 101 13.90 -0.68 25.30
#